data_AF-A0A9X5I7W5-F1
#
_entry.id   AF-A0A9X5I7W5-F1
#
_cell.length_a   1.000
_cell.length_b   1.000
_cell.length_c   1.000
_cell.angle_alpha   90.00
_cell.angle_beta   90.00
_cell.angle_gamma   90.00
#
_symmetry.space_group_name_H-M   'P 1'
#
loop_
_entity.id
_entity.type
_entity.pdbx_description
1 polymer ?
#
loop_
_entity_poly.entity_id
_entity_poly.type
_entity_poly.pdbx_seq_one_letter_code
_entity_poly.pdbx_strand_id
1 'polypeptide(L)'
;MTRIYEIPYQSDDGSFWTVRRSGVSVGRFPSRFEALRAAVNLATADGVGATLKVEGADGIWRPFGSDAKRPMSVQATPMRRLSAVR
;
A
#
# COMPACT_ATOMS: atom_id res chain seq x y z
N MET A 1 -9.23 9.35 -7.13
CA MET A 1 -9.31 9.24 -5.65
C MET A 1 -8.36 8.14 -5.21
N THR A 2 -7.48 8.42 -4.26
CA THR A 2 -6.53 7.44 -3.70
C THR A 2 -7.30 6.40 -2.89
N ARG A 3 -7.13 5.12 -3.22
CA ARG A 3 -7.81 4.01 -2.54
C ARG A 3 -6.86 3.47 -1.47
N ILE A 4 -7.21 3.63 -0.21
CA ILE A 4 -6.34 3.24 0.90
C ILE A 4 -6.96 2.03 1.59
N TYR A 5 -6.24 0.91 1.55
CA TYR A 5 -6.60 -0.29 2.30
C TYR A 5 -5.95 -0.24 3.68
N GLU A 6 -6.76 -0.33 4.71
CA GLU A 6 -6.38 -0.14 6.11
C GLU A 6 -6.46 -1.49 6.83
N ILE A 7 -5.37 -1.86 7.51
CA ILE A 7 -5.28 -3.10 8.27
C ILE A 7 -4.86 -2.76 9.70
N PRO A 8 -5.75 -2.95 10.69
CA PRO A 8 -5.43 -2.65 12.09
C PRO A 8 -4.41 -3.63 12.67
N TYR A 9 -3.80 -3.25 13.78
CA TYR A 9 -2.91 -4.13 14.53
C TYR A 9 -3.73 -5.15 15.31
N GLN A 10 -4.71 -4.65 16.06
CA GLN A 10 -5.63 -5.48 16.84
C GLN A 10 -6.79 -5.99 15.98
N SER A 11 -7.27 -7.18 16.33
CA SER A 11 -8.55 -7.70 15.84
C SER A 11 -9.71 -6.87 16.39
N ASP A 12 -10.81 -6.79 15.66
CA ASP A 12 -11.98 -5.99 16.07
C ASP A 12 -12.60 -6.50 17.39
N ASP A 13 -13.00 -7.78 17.45
CA ASP A 13 -13.64 -8.40 18.64
C ASP A 13 -12.78 -9.56 19.19
N GLY A 14 -11.46 -9.43 19.15
CA GLY A 14 -10.53 -10.49 19.57
C GLY A 14 -10.40 -11.68 18.61
N SER A 15 -11.21 -11.74 17.54
CA SER A 15 -11.34 -12.93 16.68
C SER A 15 -11.07 -12.70 15.19
N PHE A 16 -11.19 -11.46 14.72
CA PHE A 16 -11.13 -11.16 13.29
C PHE A 16 -10.45 -9.84 13.00
N TRP A 17 -9.82 -9.73 11.83
CA TRP A 17 -9.30 -8.48 11.28
C TRP A 17 -10.18 -8.02 10.13
N THR A 18 -10.78 -6.85 10.29
CA THR A 18 -11.49 -6.18 9.21
C THR A 18 -10.53 -5.35 8.37
N VAL A 19 -10.48 -5.63 7.08
CA VAL A 19 -9.84 -4.73 6.10
C VAL A 19 -10.83 -3.63 5.77
N ARG A 20 -10.39 -2.38 5.85
CA ARG A 20 -11.20 -1.22 5.49
C ARG A 20 -10.61 -0.57 4.24
N ARG A 21 -11.47 0.00 3.39
CA ARG A 21 -11.09 0.83 2.25
C ARG A 21 -11.60 2.23 2.52
N SER A 22 -10.69 3.15 2.83
CA SER A 22 -11.04 4.53 3.20
C SER A 22 -12.11 4.57 4.31
N GLY A 23 -11.92 3.79 5.39
CA GLY A 23 -12.86 3.67 6.50
C GLY A 23 -14.03 2.72 6.31
N VAL A 24 -14.31 2.23 5.08
CA VAL A 24 -15.43 1.31 4.81
C VAL A 24 -14.95 -0.14 4.88
N SER A 25 -15.59 -0.98 5.69
CA SER A 25 -15.27 -2.41 5.76
C SER A 25 -15.48 -3.10 4.41
N VAL A 26 -14.44 -3.77 3.90
CA VAL A 26 -14.47 -4.51 2.62
C VAL A 26 -14.23 -6.01 2.76
N GLY A 27 -13.85 -6.47 3.95
CA GLY A 27 -13.69 -7.89 4.24
C GLY A 27 -13.32 -8.14 5.69
N ARG A 28 -13.64 -9.33 6.19
CA ARG A 28 -13.36 -9.79 7.55
C ARG A 28 -12.61 -11.13 7.48
N PHE A 29 -11.47 -11.23 8.17
CA PHE A 29 -10.57 -12.36 8.05
C PHE A 29 -10.19 -12.92 9.44
N PRO A 30 -9.98 -14.24 9.57
CA PRO A 30 -9.69 -14.89 10.85
C PRO A 30 -8.28 -14.60 11.38
N SER A 31 -7.37 -14.11 10.52
CA SER A 31 -6.04 -13.71 10.94
C SER A 31 -5.61 -12.41 10.28
N ARG A 32 -4.74 -11.67 10.98
CA ARG A 32 -4.12 -10.45 10.45
C ARG A 32 -3.36 -10.70 9.16
N PHE A 33 -2.72 -11.85 9.05
CA PHE A 33 -1.97 -12.25 7.86
C PHE A 33 -2.89 -12.43 6.65
N GLU A 34 -4.05 -13.06 6.83
CA GLU A 34 -5.05 -13.20 5.77
C GLU A 34 -5.65 -11.85 5.36
N ALA A 35 -5.92 -10.98 6.33
CA ALA A 35 -6.36 -9.60 6.05
C ALA A 35 -5.32 -8.84 5.21
N LEU A 36 -4.03 -8.92 5.56
CA LEU A 36 -2.95 -8.32 4.78
C LEU A 36 -2.88 -8.90 3.36
N ARG A 37 -2.94 -10.23 3.21
CA ARG A 37 -2.92 -10.90 1.90
C ARG A 37 -4.09 -10.44 1.03
N ALA A 38 -5.30 -10.38 1.60
CA ALA A 38 -6.48 -9.92 0.87
C ALA A 38 -6.36 -8.45 0.47
N ALA A 39 -5.91 -7.57 1.37
CA ALA A 39 -5.69 -6.16 1.07
C ALA A 39 -4.66 -5.96 -0.06
N VAL A 40 -3.57 -6.73 -0.09
CA VAL A 40 -2.59 -6.69 -1.17
C VAL A 40 -3.20 -7.11 -2.50
N ASN A 41 -4.01 -8.18 -2.51
CA ASN A 41 -4.69 -8.64 -3.73
C ASN A 41 -5.69 -7.60 -4.25
N LEU A 42 -6.48 -7.00 -3.35
CA LEU A 42 -7.45 -5.95 -3.68
C LEU A 42 -6.75 -4.69 -4.22
N ALA A 43 -5.69 -4.23 -3.56
CA ALA A 43 -4.90 -3.09 -4.01
C ALA A 43 -4.24 -3.36 -5.37
N THR A 44 -3.76 -4.58 -5.59
CA THR A 44 -3.16 -5.00 -6.88
C THR A 44 -4.21 -5.01 -7.99
N ALA A 45 -5.42 -5.51 -7.71
CA ALA A 45 -6.54 -5.50 -8.65
C ALA A 45 -7.03 -4.07 -8.98
N ASP A 46 -7.01 -3.15 -8.00
CA ASP A 46 -7.34 -1.74 -8.20
C ASP A 46 -6.28 -0.96 -9.02
N GLY A 47 -5.04 -1.44 -9.04
CA GLY A 47 -3.94 -0.87 -9.82
C GLY A 47 -3.41 0.47 -9.30
N VAL A 48 -3.09 1.38 -10.22
CA VAL A 48 -2.41 2.65 -9.90
C VAL A 48 -3.26 3.52 -8.97
N GLY A 49 -2.65 4.00 -7.89
CA GLY A 49 -3.31 4.86 -6.90
C GLY A 49 -3.99 4.10 -5.75
N ALA A 50 -3.88 2.78 -5.69
CA ALA A 50 -4.17 1.99 -4.51
C ALA A 50 -2.93 1.88 -3.60
N THR A 51 -3.11 2.11 -2.30
CA THR A 51 -2.06 2.00 -1.29
C THR A 51 -2.57 1.23 -0.07
N LEU A 52 -1.66 0.75 0.77
CA LEU A 52 -2.00 0.10 2.04
C LEU A 52 -1.47 0.93 3.21
N LYS A 53 -2.24 1.00 4.29
CA LYS A 53 -1.82 1.50 5.60
C LYS A 53 -2.01 0.40 6.64
N VAL A 54 -0.96 0.12 7.38
CA VAL A 54 -0.92 -0.93 8.39
C VAL A 54 -0.56 -0.30 9.72
N GLU A 55 -1.37 -0.57 10.73
CA GLU A 55 -1.12 -0.11 12.09
C GLU A 55 -0.04 -0.97 12.77
N GLY A 56 0.93 -0.34 13.43
CA GLY A 56 1.92 -1.04 14.24
C GLY A 56 1.38 -1.47 15.60
N ALA A 57 2.15 -2.28 16.33
CA ALA A 57 1.84 -2.62 17.73
C ALA A 57 1.78 -1.39 18.66
N ASP A 58 2.43 -0.32 18.23
CA ASP A 58 2.46 1.00 18.86
C ASP A 58 1.25 1.88 18.51
N GLY A 59 0.27 1.36 17.75
CA GLY A 59 -0.90 2.12 17.30
C GLY A 59 -0.59 3.10 16.16
N ILE A 60 0.64 3.11 15.63
CA ILE A 60 1.04 4.04 14.58
C ILE A 60 0.74 3.44 13.20
N TRP A 61 -0.07 4.16 12.42
CA TRP A 61 -0.41 3.80 11.05
C TRP A 61 0.71 4.15 10.07
N ARG A 62 1.28 3.14 9.42
CA ARG A 62 2.40 3.27 8.47
C ARG A 62 1.98 2.81 7.07
N PRO A 63 2.50 3.45 6.00
CA PRO A 63 2.31 2.93 4.65
C PRO A 63 2.97 1.55 4.54
N PHE A 64 2.25 0.56 4.02
CA PHE A 64 2.75 -0.78 3.81
C PHE A 64 3.02 -1.00 2.33
N GLY A 65 4.31 -1.03 1.98
CA GLY A 65 4.79 -1.35 0.64
C GLY A 65 4.18 -0.51 -0.49
N SER A 66 4.75 0.67 -0.77
CA SER A 66 4.77 1.17 -2.16
C SER A 66 5.94 2.08 -2.56
N ASP A 67 6.79 2.56 -1.63
CA ASP A 67 7.93 3.44 -2.01
C ASP A 67 9.33 2.92 -1.61
N ALA A 68 9.43 1.95 -0.70
CA ALA A 68 10.74 1.46 -0.23
C ALA A 68 11.41 0.43 -1.17
N LYS A 69 10.67 -0.14 -2.12
CA LYS A 69 11.17 -1.24 -2.99
C LYS A 69 10.74 -1.17 -4.46
N ARG A 70 10.00 -0.16 -4.90
CA ARG A 70 9.80 0.03 -6.34
C ARG A 70 11.04 0.74 -6.88
N PRO A 71 11.70 0.23 -7.93
CA PRO A 71 12.60 1.08 -8.68
C PRO A 71 11.75 2.27 -9.13
N MET A 72 12.03 3.44 -8.56
CA MET A 72 11.49 4.68 -9.10
C MET A 72 11.89 4.68 -10.57
N SER A 73 10.92 4.84 -11.48
CA SER A 73 11.26 5.09 -12.87
C SER A 73 12.18 6.30 -12.86
N VAL A 74 13.48 6.08 -13.07
CA VAL A 74 14.47 7.15 -13.22
C VAL A 74 13.89 8.03 -14.31
N GLN A 75 13.46 9.25 -13.97
CA GLN A 75 13.06 10.22 -14.97
C GLN A 75 14.22 10.29 -15.96
N ALA A 76 13.97 9.91 -17.21
CA ALA A 76 15.00 9.91 -18.23
C ALA A 76 15.54 11.35 -18.33
N THR A 77 16.74 11.57 -17.81
CA THR A 77 17.44 12.83 -17.94
C THR A 77 17.57 13.10 -19.43
N PRO A 78 17.08 14.23 -19.98
CA PRO A 78 17.25 14.51 -21.40
C PRO A 78 18.75 14.60 -21.69
N MET A 79 19.25 13.70 -22.54
CA MET A 79 20.64 13.66 -22.99
C MET A 79 20.97 15.01 -23.66
N ARG A 80 21.69 15.87 -22.94
CA ARG A 80 22.18 17.14 -23.49
C ARG A 80 23.26 16.80 -24.51
N ARG A 81 22.92 16.93 -25.80
CA ARG A 81 23.83 16.68 -26.92
C ARG A 81 25.00 17.68 -26.82
N LEU A 82 26.20 17.20 -26.53
CA LEU A 82 27.42 18.01 -26.60
C LEU A 82 27.84 18.10 -28.08
N SER A 83 27.70 19.28 -28.66
CA SER A 83 28.24 19.58 -29.99
C SER A 83 29.74 19.79 -29.87
N ALA A 84 30.53 18.98 -30.55
CA ALA A 84 31.96 19.22 -30.73
C ALA A 84 32.15 20.44 -31.63
N VAL A 85 32.89 21.44 -31.15
CA VAL A 85 33.35 22.57 -31.94
C VAL A 85 34.67 22.15 -32.60
N ARG A 86 34.74 22.31 -33.92
CA ARG A 86 35.89 22.02 -34.78
C ARG A 86 36.71 23.29 -35.01
#